data_AF-A0A5C7MA16-F1
#
_entry.id   AF-A0A5C7MA16-F1
#
_cell.length_a   1.000
_cell.length_b   1.000
_cell.length_c   1.000
_cell.angle_alpha   90.00
_cell.angle_beta   90.00
_cell.angle_gamma   90.00
#
_symmetry.space_group_name_H-M   'P 1'
#
loop_
_entity.id
_entity.type
_entity.pdbx_description
1 polymer ?
#
loop_
_entity_poly.entity_id
_entity_poly.type
_entity_poly.pdbx_seq_one_letter_code
_entity_poly.pdbx_strand_id
1 'polypeptide(L)' 'MIPGLVTIEFTKDTKDKDGNLKRSKGDRLSVDRKQAEVFIKKGVAKPADEGEPSRHGAPAIESKPDAPSGAS' A
#
# COMPACT_ATOMS: atom_id res chain seq x y z
N MET A 1 16.85 -4.88 -8.01
CA MET A 1 15.75 -3.88 -8.02
C MET A 1 15.08 -4.00 -9.38
N ILE A 2 13.78 -4.26 -9.46
CA ILE A 2 13.05 -4.26 -10.74
C ILE A 2 12.52 -2.83 -10.92
N PRO A 3 13.12 -1.99 -11.78
CA PRO A 3 12.59 -0.67 -12.06
C PRO A 3 11.26 -0.81 -12.81
N GLY A 4 10.20 -0.13 -12.35
CA GLY A 4 8.95 0.03 -13.12
C GLY A 4 7.67 -0.58 -12.54
N LEU A 5 7.67 -1.02 -11.28
CA LEU A 5 6.42 -1.33 -10.59
C LEU A 5 5.68 -0.03 -10.25
N VAL A 6 4.36 -0.03 -10.45
CA VAL A 6 3.45 1.06 -10.11
C VAL A 6 2.40 0.55 -9.14
N THR A 7 1.97 1.41 -8.23
CA THR A 7 0.94 1.06 -7.25
C THR A 7 -0.44 1.44 -7.75
N ILE A 8 -1.39 0.52 -7.68
CA ILE A 8 -2.81 0.75 -7.98
C ILE A 8 -3.66 0.56 -6.73
N GLU A 9 -4.79 1.25 -6.68
CA GLU A 9 -5.80 1.11 -5.63
C GLU A 9 -7.09 0.55 -6.24
N PHE A 10 -7.60 -0.56 -5.69
CA PHE A 10 -8.84 -1.17 -6.12
C PHE A 10 -10.04 -0.27 -5.77
N THR A 11 -10.86 0.06 -6.75
CA THR A 11 -12.03 0.96 -6.56
C THR A 11 -13.30 0.20 -6.17
N LYS A 12 -13.26 -1.13 -6.26
CA LYS A 12 -14.33 -2.06 -5.88
C LYS A 12 -13.75 -3.38 -5.40
N ASP A 13 -14.56 -4.15 -4.69
CA ASP A 13 -14.21 -5.51 -4.28
C ASP A 13 -14.03 -6.40 -5.52
N THR A 14 -12.93 -7.15 -5.55
CA THR A 14 -12.68 -8.15 -6.57
C THR A 14 -12.77 -9.53 -5.95
N LYS A 15 -13.48 -10.43 -6.63
CA LYS A 15 -13.65 -11.81 -6.23
C LYS A 15 -12.82 -12.71 -7.14
N ASP A 16 -12.32 -13.81 -6.61
CA ASP A 16 -11.72 -14.87 -7.41
C ASP A 16 -12.80 -15.68 -8.16
N LYS A 17 -12.40 -16.64 -8.99
CA LYS A 17 -13.31 -17.53 -9.75
C LYS A 17 -14.22 -18.35 -8.83
N ASP A 18 -13.75 -18.65 -7.63
CA ASP A 18 -14.53 -19.33 -6.58
C ASP A 18 -15.52 -18.39 -5.85
N GLY A 19 -15.59 -17.11 -6.24
CA GLY A 19 -16.45 -16.12 -5.60
C GLY A 19 -15.92 -15.57 -4.26
N ASN A 20 -14.77 -16.05 -3.81
CA ASN A 20 -14.09 -15.57 -2.60
C ASN A 20 -13.53 -14.16 -2.80
N LEU A 21 -13.61 -13.32 -1.77
CA LEU A 21 -13.04 -11.97 -1.80
C LEU A 21 -11.52 -12.07 -1.96
N LYS A 22 -11.02 -11.64 -3.13
CA LYS A 22 -9.60 -11.66 -3.46
C LYS A 22 -8.92 -10.35 -3.05
N ARG A 23 -9.58 -9.22 -3.27
CA ARG A 23 -9.15 -7.87 -2.84
C ARG A 23 -10.36 -7.00 -2.51
N SER A 24 -10.23 -6.22 -1.46
CA SER A 24 -11.27 -5.27 -1.05
C SER A 24 -11.14 -3.94 -1.78
N LYS A 25 -12.23 -3.19 -1.86
CA LYS A 25 -12.18 -1.77 -2.23
C LYS A 25 -11.22 -1.02 -1.29
N GLY A 26 -10.31 -0.22 -1.87
CA GLY A 26 -9.27 0.52 -1.16
C GLY A 26 -7.96 -0.25 -0.97
N ASP A 27 -7.92 -1.55 -1.30
CA ASP A 27 -6.70 -2.34 -1.26
C ASP A 27 -5.69 -1.82 -2.30
N ARG A 28 -4.40 -1.84 -1.94
CA ARG A 28 -3.30 -1.38 -2.79
C ARG A 28 -2.44 -2.54 -3.23
N LEU A 29 -2.07 -2.53 -4.51
CA LEU A 29 -1.23 -3.56 -5.12
C LEU A 29 -0.18 -2.93 -6.03
N SER A 30 1.09 -3.28 -5.81
CA SER A 30 2.18 -2.91 -6.72
C SER A 30 2.31 -3.96 -7.81
N VAL A 31 2.14 -3.53 -9.06
CA VAL A 31 2.22 -4.38 -10.25
C VAL A 31 3.03 -3.68 -11.34
N ASP A 32 3.38 -4.42 -12.39
CA ASP A 32 4.02 -3.83 -13.56
C ASP A 32 3.07 -2.86 -14.28
N ARG A 33 3.62 -1.84 -14.95
CA ARG A 33 2.84 -0.78 -15.63
C ARG A 33 1.78 -1.36 -16.57
N LYS A 34 2.15 -2.39 -17.36
CA LYS A 34 1.22 -3.07 -18.28
C LYS A 34 0.04 -3.69 -17.56
N GLN A 35 0.25 -4.26 -16.37
CA GLN A 35 -0.85 -4.82 -15.57
C GLN A 35 -1.72 -3.73 -14.97
N ALA A 36 -1.12 -2.66 -14.44
CA ALA A 36 -1.86 -1.52 -13.91
C ALA A 36 -2.81 -0.93 -14.96
N GLU A 37 -2.33 -0.73 -16.19
CA GLU A 37 -3.17 -0.26 -17.30
C GLU A 37 -4.36 -1.18 -17.57
N VAL A 38 -4.19 -2.51 -17.47
CA VAL A 38 -5.29 -3.47 -17.61
C VAL A 38 -6.32 -3.28 -16.49
N PHE A 39 -5.90 -3.13 -15.23
CA PHE A 39 -6.82 -2.92 -14.11
C PHE A 39 -7.56 -1.58 -14.21
N ILE A 40 -6.85 -0.52 -14.61
CA ILE A 40 -7.41 0.83 -14.79
C ILE A 40 -8.40 0.84 -15.96
N LYS A 41 -8.02 0.27 -17.10
CA LYS A 41 -8.89 0.18 -18.29
C LYS A 41 -10.15 -0.65 -18.03
N LYS A 42 -10.08 -1.66 -17.17
CA LYS A 42 -11.24 -2.44 -16.70
C LYS A 42 -12.10 -1.71 -15.66
N GLY A 43 -11.68 -0.52 -15.21
CA GLY A 43 -12.39 0.25 -14.18
C GLY A 43 -12.46 -0.47 -12.83
N VAL A 44 -11.53 -1.38 -12.54
CA VAL A 44 -11.48 -2.12 -11.26
C VAL A 44 -10.47 -1.54 -10.29
N ALA A 45 -9.54 -0.73 -10.79
CA ALA A 45 -8.57 0.00 -10.00
C ALA A 45 -8.35 1.40 -10.60
N LYS A 46 -7.74 2.27 -9.81
CA LYS A 46 -7.19 3.56 -10.23
C LYS A 46 -5.68 3.55 -9.94
N PRO A 47 -4.85 4.36 -10.63
CA PRO A 47 -3.50 4.61 -10.15
C PRO A 47 -3.61 5.08 -8.70
N ALA A 48 -2.94 4.38 -7.78
CA ALA A 48 -2.78 4.93 -6.46
C ALA A 48 -1.85 6.13 -6.66
N ASP A 49 -2.26 7.29 -6.17
CA ASP A 49 -1.40 8.45 -6.20
C ASP A 49 -0.12 8.07 -5.42
N GLU A 50 0.99 7.89 -6.14
CA GLU A 50 2.34 7.77 -5.56
C GLU A 50 2.87 9.16 -5.16
N GLY A 51 1.96 10.11 -4.90
CA GLY A 51 2.23 11.45 -4.41
C GLY A 51 2.69 11.41 -2.98
N GLU A 52 4.02 11.58 -2.88
CA GLU A 52 4.84 11.71 -1.69
C GLU A 52 5.03 10.40 -0.90
N PRO A 53 6.29 9.96 -0.64
CA PRO A 53 6.55 9.53 0.72
C PRO A 53 6.11 10.70 1.59
N SER A 54 4.87 10.66 2.08
CA SER A 54 4.51 11.44 3.25
C SER A 54 5.52 11.01 4.30
N ARG A 55 6.57 11.83 4.45
CA ARG A 55 7.04 12.33 5.73
C ARG A 55 5.81 12.65 6.59
N HIS A 56 5.17 11.63 7.16
CA HIS A 56 4.12 11.66 8.19
C HIS A 56 3.56 10.22 8.29
N GLY A 57 4.13 9.29 9.05
CA GLY A 57 5.33 9.36 9.85
C GLY A 57 6.06 8.01 9.78
N ALA A 58 7.37 8.08 9.93
CA ALA A 58 8.05 7.03 10.69
C ALA A 58 7.23 6.75 11.96
N PRO A 59 7.24 5.53 12.53
CA PRO A 59 6.73 5.37 13.88
C PRO A 59 7.31 6.52 14.71
N ALA A 60 6.47 7.24 15.46
CA ALA A 60 6.97 8.01 16.58
C ALA A 60 7.52 6.98 17.57
N ILE A 61 8.70 6.44 17.24
CA ILE A 61 9.63 5.94 18.22
C ILE A 61 10.08 7.21 18.92
N GLU A 62 9.25 7.64 19.88
CA GLU A 62 9.79 8.26 21.07
C GLU A 62 10.74 7.20 21.65
N SER A 63 12.00 7.27 21.22
CA SER A 63 13.12 6.71 21.94
C SER A 63 13.07 7.34 23.32
N LYS A 64 12.34 6.74 24.26
CA LYS A 64 12.65 6.95 25.66
C LYS A 64 14.02 6.30 25.86
N PRO A 65 15.07 7.07 26.21
CA PRO A 65 16.27 6.44 26.72
C PRO A 65 15.86 5.64 27.95
N ASP A 66 16.28 4.38 27.98
CA ASP A 66 16.46 3.62 29.20
C ASP A 66 17.40 4.44 30.09
N ALA A 67 16.84 5.14 31.07
CA ALA A 67 17.62 5.83 32.09
C ALA A 67 17.81 4.83 33.24
N PRO A 68 19.03 4.35 33.52
CA PRO A 68 19.29 3.66 34.76
C PRO A 68 19.31 4.73 35.86
N SER A 69 18.22 4.85 36.60
CA SER A 69 18.22 5.50 37.91
C SER A 69 17.89 4.38 38.89
N GLY A 70 18.87 3.68 39.48
CA GLY A 70 19.94 4.30 40.25
C GLY A 70 19.37 4.64 41.62
N ALA A 71 19.73 3.81 42.60
CA ALA A 71 19.59 3.93 44.05
C ALA A 71 19.01 5.26 44.60
N SER A 72 18.00 5.12 45.47
CA SER A 72 18.06 5.54 46.89
C SER A 72 16.95 4.85 47.66
#